data_AF-A0A822GGX7-F1
#
_entry.id   AF-A0A822GGX7-F1
#
_cell.length_a   1.000
_cell.length_b   1.000
_cell.length_c   1.000
_cell.angle_alpha   90.00
_cell.angle_beta   90.00
_cell.angle_gamma   90.00
#
_symmetry.space_group_name_H-M   'P 1'
#
loop_
_entity.id
_entity.type
_entity.pdbx_description
1 polymer ?
#
loop_
_entity_poly.entity_id
_entity_poly.type
_entity_poly.pdbx_seq_one_letter_code
_entity_poly.pdbx_strand_id
1 'polypeptide(L)' 'MLALLYADDVVGCFDNVTDLKLFVGVFEEVSQEYGITMSIKKTCVMQCRQLKVDASRKIIKGEEIIHP' A
#
# COMPACT_ATOMS: atom_id res chain seq x y z
N MET A 1 -12.09 6.10 -5.67
CA MET A 1 -11.08 5.01 -5.69
C MET A 1 -10.00 5.31 -6.72
N LEU A 2 -8.74 5.25 -6.33
CA LEU A 2 -7.57 5.27 -7.23
C LEU A 2 -6.72 4.04 -6.92
N ALA A 3 -6.27 3.31 -7.93
CA ALA A 3 -5.33 2.20 -7.77
C ALA A 3 -4.14 2.38 -8.71
N LEU A 4 -2.93 2.18 -8.20
CA LEU A 4 -1.69 2.23 -8.94
C LEU A 4 -0.99 0.88 -8.80
N LEU A 5 -0.69 0.27 -9.93
CA LEU A 5 0.06 -0.97 -10.02
C LEU A 5 1.42 -0.66 -10.64
N TYR A 6 2.49 -1.10 -9.99
CA TYR A 6 3.85 -0.97 -10.49
C TYR A 6 4.64 -2.24 -10.17
N ALA A 7 5.00 -3.00 -11.21
CA ALA A 7 5.62 -4.31 -11.08
C ALA A 7 4.79 -5.25 -10.17
N ASP A 8 5.32 -5.67 -9.01
CA ASP A 8 4.66 -6.50 -8.01
C ASP A 8 3.95 -5.72 -6.90
N ASP A 9 4.10 -4.38 -6.87
CA ASP A 9 3.50 -3.52 -5.86
C ASP A 9 2.16 -2.92 -6.33
N VAL A 10 1.15 -2.99 -5.45
CA VAL A 10 -0.16 -2.35 -5.65
C VAL A 10 -0.46 -1.38 -4.51
N VAL A 11 -0.88 -0.17 -4.87
CA VAL A 11 -1.30 0.86 -3.91
C VAL A 11 -2.70 1.32 -4.29
N GLY A 12 -3.64 1.19 -3.35
CA GLY A 12 -5.01 1.66 -3.51
C GLY A 12 -5.37 2.77 -2.53
N CYS A 13 -6.03 3.81 -3.03
CA CYS A 13 -6.62 4.89 -2.23
C CYS A 13 -8.15 4.78 -2.29
N PHE A 14 -8.75 4.67 -1.11
CA PHE A 14 -10.19 4.46 -0.91
C PHE A 14 -10.75 5.50 0.04
N ASP A 15 -11.98 5.94 -0.24
CA ASP A 15 -12.67 6.95 0.56
C ASP A 15 -13.26 6.37 1.85
N ASN A 16 -13.45 5.05 1.89
CA ASN A 16 -13.94 4.33 3.06
C ASN A 16 -13.27 2.95 3.21
N VAL A 17 -13.35 2.40 4.43
CA VAL A 17 -12.72 1.12 4.79
C VAL A 17 -13.45 -0.09 4.19
N THR A 18 -14.76 0.04 3.90
CA THR A 18 -15.57 -1.04 3.34
C THR A 18 -15.09 -1.40 1.93
N ASP A 19 -14.94 -0.40 1.07
CA ASP A 19 -14.48 -0.57 -0.32
C ASP A 19 -13.03 -1.07 -0.36
N LEU A 20 -12.19 -0.59 0.55
CA LEU A 20 -10.83 -1.09 0.73
C LEU A 20 -10.82 -2.60 1.05
N LYS A 21 -11.64 -3.04 2.01
CA LYS A 21 -11.71 -4.46 2.40
C LYS A 21 -12.22 -5.33 1.25
N LEU A 22 -13.23 -4.85 0.52
CA LEU A 22 -13.74 -5.54 -0.67
C LEU A 22 -12.65 -5.69 -1.73
N PHE A 23 -11.91 -4.60 -2.02
CA PHE A 23 -10.82 -4.64 -2.98
C PHE A 23 -9.73 -5.64 -2.57
N VAL A 24 -9.26 -5.59 -1.33
CA VAL A 24 -8.20 -6.50 -0.85
C VAL A 24 -8.65 -7.96 -0.96
N GLY A 25 -9.90 -8.27 -0.57
CA GLY A 25 -10.43 -9.63 -0.67
C GLY A 25 -10.49 -10.14 -2.11
N VAL A 26 -11.08 -9.36 -3.02
CA VAL A 26 -11.18 -9.73 -4.44
C VAL A 26 -9.80 -9.84 -5.09
N PHE A 27 -8.89 -8.91 -4.77
CA PHE A 27 -7.54 -8.92 -5.33
C PHE A 27 -6.74 -10.14 -4.87
N GLU A 28 -6.85 -10.52 -3.60
CA GLU A 28 -6.19 -11.72 -3.06
C GLU A 28 -6.75 -12.99 -3.71
N GLU A 29 -8.08 -13.12 -3.83
CA GLU A 29 -8.74 -14.25 -4.48
C GLU A 29 -8.27 -14.42 -5.93
N VAL A 30 -8.34 -13.36 -6.74
CA VAL A 30 -7.92 -13.40 -8.14
C VAL A 30 -6.42 -13.67 -8.27
N SER A 31 -5.58 -13.08 -7.42
CA SER A 31 -4.13 -13.29 -7.47
C SER A 31 -3.74 -14.75 -7.20
N GLN A 32 -4.45 -15.42 -6.30
CA GLN A 32 -4.21 -16.82 -5.98
C GLN A 32 -4.53 -17.76 -7.14
N GLU A 33 -5.47 -17.42 -8.03
CA GLU A 33 -5.72 -18.17 -9.27
C GLU A 33 -4.49 -18.23 -10.20
N TYR A 34 -3.62 -17.22 -10.12
CA TYR A 34 -2.36 -17.15 -10.85
C TYR A 34 -1.15 -17.66 -10.05
N GLY A 35 -1.38 -18.25 -8.86
CA GLY A 35 -0.32 -18.72 -7.97
C GLY A 35 0.46 -17.60 -7.27
N ILE A 36 -0.12 -16.39 -7.20
CA ILE A 36 0.50 -15.23 -6.56
C ILE A 36 -0.10 -15.05 -5.16
N THR A 37 0.75 -15.05 -4.13
CA THR A 37 0.33 -14.80 -2.75
C THR A 37 0.83 -13.44 -2.28
N MET A 38 -0.09 -12.59 -1.81
CA MET A 38 0.28 -11.30 -1.22
C MET A 38 1.10 -11.48 0.05
N SER A 39 2.13 -10.64 0.23
CA SER A 39 2.99 -10.71 1.41
C SER A 39 2.33 -10.03 2.62
N ILE A 40 1.83 -10.81 3.58
CA ILE A 40 1.24 -10.30 4.84
C ILE A 40 2.19 -9.34 5.57
N LYS A 41 3.52 -9.54 5.46
CA LYS A 41 4.52 -8.68 6.10
C LYS A 41 4.64 -7.30 5.44
N LYS A 42 4.32 -7.17 4.15
CA LYS A 42 4.41 -5.92 3.38
C LYS A 42 3.05 -5.24 3.22
N THR A 43 1.96 -5.99 3.26
CA THR A 43 0.60 -5.44 3.16
C THR A 43 0.28 -4.59 4.38
N CYS A 44 -0.12 -3.33 4.16
CA CYS A 44 -0.53 -2.44 5.23
C CYS A 44 -1.70 -1.55 4.80
N VAL A 45 -2.51 -1.16 5.79
CA VAL A 45 -3.58 -0.18 5.63
C VAL A 45 -3.17 1.08 6.38
N MET A 46 -3.08 2.20 5.68
CA MET A 46 -2.69 3.48 6.26
C MET A 46 -3.69 4.55 5.87
N GLN A 47 -3.98 5.46 6.79
CA GLN A 47 -4.71 6.69 6.49
C GLN A 47 -3.76 7.70 5.84
N CYS A 48 -4.22 8.46 4.84
CA CYS A 48 -3.37 9.44 4.15
C CYS A 48 -2.70 10.45 5.09
N ARG A 49 -3.32 10.78 6.23
CA ARG A 49 -2.71 11.64 7.26
C ARG A 49 -1.45 11.02 7.90
N GLN A 50 -1.35 9.70 7.97
CA GLN A 50 -0.19 8.98 8.52
C GLN A 50 1.01 9.04 7.57
N LEU A 51 0.79 9.10 6.25
CA LEU A 51 1.86 9.26 5.26
C LEU A 51 2.64 10.57 5.45
N LYS A 52 1.95 11.66 5.79
CA LYS A 52 2.59 12.97 6.03
C LYS A 52 3.49 12.96 7.26
N VAL A 53 3.11 12.24 8.32
CA VAL A 53 3.88 12.17 9.57
C VAL A 53 5.12 11.29 9.39
N ASP A 54 5.00 10.18 8.66
CA ASP A 54 6.09 9.23 8.52
C ASP A 54 7.15 9.69 7.51
N ALA A 55 6.74 10.33 6.40
CA ALA A 55 7.68 11.01 5.50
C ALA A 55 8.45 12.13 6.24
N SER A 56 7.74 12.94 7.04
CA SER A 56 8.38 13.98 7.86
C SER A 56 9.30 13.40 8.93
N ARG A 57 8.94 12.28 9.56
CA ARG A 57 9.79 11.60 10.56
C ARG A 57 11.05 11.03 9.96
N LYS A 58 11.02 10.48 8.73
CA LYS A 58 12.23 10.02 8.03
C LYS A 58 13.16 11.18 7.67
N ILE A 59 12.61 12.31 7.22
CA ILE A 59 13.37 13.55 7.00
C ILE A 59 14.01 14.05 8.31
N ILE A 60 13.27 14.05 9.43
CA ILE A 60 13.77 14.52 10.73
C ILE A 60 14.83 13.59 11.33
N LYS A 61 14.79 12.28 11.01
CA LYS A 61 15.78 11.30 11.49
C LYS A 61 17.10 11.30 10.73
N GLY A 62 17.27 12.15 9.71
CA GLY A 62 18.54 12.27 8.98
C GLY A 62 18.93 11.01 8.21
N GLU A 63 17.99 10.10 7.97
CA GLU A 63 18.20 9.03 6.98
C GLU A 63 18.15 9.71 5.61
N GLU A 64 19.33 10.03 5.06
CA GLU A 64 19.47 10.61 3.73
C GLU A 64 18.63 9.80 2.75
N ILE A 65 17.64 10.46 2.14
CA ILE A 65 17.03 9.96 0.92
C ILE A 65 18.10 10.12 -0.15
N ILE A 66 18.98 9.11 -0.27
CA ILE A 66 19.90 8.99 -1.40
C ILE A 66 19.03 8.69 -2.62
N HIS A 67 18.79 9.70 -3.45
CA HIS A 67 18.37 9.52 -4.83
C HIS A 67 19.41 10.17 -5.76
N PRO A 68 19.78 9.53 -6.88
CA PRO A 68 20.66 10.10 -7.91
C PRO A 68 20.03 11.32 -8.61
#